data_AF-A0A2K8SPS4-F1
#
_entry.id   AF-A0A2K8SPS4-F1
#
_cell.length_a   1.000
_cell.length_b   1.000
_cell.length_c   1.000
_cell.angle_alpha   90.00
_cell.angle_beta   90.00
_cell.angle_gamma   90.00
#
_symmetry.space_group_name_H-M   'P 1'
#
loop_
_entity.id
_entity.type
_entity.pdbx_description
1 polymer ?
#
loop_
_entity_poly.entity_id
_entity_poly.type
_entity_poly.pdbx_seq_one_letter_code
_entity_poly.pdbx_strand_id
1 'polypeptide(L)' 'MICKLPQLMEQKGINQRQLAEQTGLSPTTVSKLYRNQLDRFDKKTVTKLCDYFGCKSINELLEIVVN' A
#
# COMPACT_ATOMS: atom_id res chain seq x y z
N MET A 1 -1.72 -6.21 -12.21
CA MET A 1 -2.05 -6.00 -10.78
C MET A 1 -2.02 -4.51 -10.51
N ILE A 2 -3.01 -4.00 -9.77
CA ILE A 2 -3.14 -2.57 -9.42
C ILE A 2 -2.99 -2.44 -7.90
N CYS A 3 -2.13 -1.54 -7.44
CA CYS A 3 -2.03 -1.15 -6.04
C CYS A 3 -2.87 0.11 -5.78
N LYS A 4 -3.81 0.02 -4.84
CA LYS A 4 -4.75 1.09 -4.43
C LYS A 4 -4.18 2.00 -3.33
N LEU A 5 -2.88 1.90 -3.05
CA LEU A 5 -2.22 2.68 -2.00
C LEU A 5 -2.40 4.20 -2.17
N PRO A 6 -2.29 4.80 -3.38
CA PRO A 6 -2.51 6.22 -3.56
C PRO A 6 -3.89 6.68 -3.08
N GLN A 7 -4.95 5.93 -3.42
CA GLN A 7 -6.33 6.23 -3.03
C GLN A 7 -6.52 6.12 -1.51
N LEU A 8 -5.97 5.08 -0.88
CA LEU A 8 -6.04 4.90 0.57
C LEU A 8 -5.32 6.03 1.32
N MET A 9 -4.18 6.50 0.79
CA MET A 9 -3.44 7.62 1.35
C MET A 9 -4.19 8.94 1.22
N GLU A 10 -4.80 9.19 0.05
CA GLU A 10 -5.62 10.37 -0.20
C GLU A 10 -6.83 10.42 0.74
N GLN A 11 -7.56 9.31 0.86
CA GLN A 11 -8.71 9.19 1.78
C GLN A 11 -8.32 9.45 3.24
N LYS A 12 -7.13 9.03 3.65
CA LYS A 12 -6.61 9.27 5.00
C LYS A 12 -5.95 10.65 5.18
N GLY A 13 -5.73 11.40 4.10
CA GLY A 13 -5.09 12.71 4.13
C GLY A 13 -3.60 12.67 4.52
N ILE A 14 -2.87 11.62 4.12
CA ILE A 14 -1.45 11.46 4.45
C ILE A 14 -0.56 11.39 3.21
N ASN A 15 0.70 11.82 3.36
CA ASN A 15 1.71 11.70 2.32
C ASN A 15 2.61 10.44 2.51
N GLN A 16 3.47 10.16 1.53
CA GLN A 16 4.32 8.96 1.53
C GLN A 16 5.29 8.92 2.71
N ARG A 17 5.78 10.09 3.16
CA ARG A 17 6.68 10.20 4.31
C ARG A 17 5.97 9.81 5.60
N GLN A 18 4.78 10.37 5.85
CA GLN A 18 3.97 10.03 7.02
C GLN A 18 3.62 8.55 7.04
N LEU A 19 3.28 7.96 5.88
CA LEU A 19 3.01 6.53 5.79
C LEU A 19 4.25 5.69 6.16
N ALA A 20 5.43 6.04 5.65
CA ALA A 20 6.68 5.35 5.96
C ALA A 20 6.99 5.42 7.46
N GLU A 21 6.87 6.61 8.07
CA GLU A 21 7.08 6.83 9.51
C GLU A 21 6.09 6.02 10.36
N GLN A 22 4.80 6.07 10.04
CA GLN A 22 3.75 5.44 10.86
C GLN A 22 3.67 3.92 10.69
N THR A 23 4.06 3.38 9.52
CA THR A 23 4.11 1.93 9.29
C THR A 23 5.48 1.34 9.59
N GLY A 24 6.54 2.14 9.64
CA GLY A 24 7.92 1.66 9.69
C GLY A 24 8.35 0.92 8.41
N LEU A 25 7.68 1.16 7.28
CA LEU A 25 8.15 0.73 5.96
C LEU A 25 9.23 1.71 5.47
N SER A 26 10.17 1.21 4.66
CA SER A 26 11.16 2.11 4.07
C SER A 26 10.49 3.11 3.13
N PRO A 27 10.96 4.37 3.05
CA PRO A 27 10.45 5.34 2.08
C PRO A 27 10.52 4.82 0.63
N THR A 28 11.56 4.04 0.30
CA THR A 28 11.70 3.39 -1.01
C THR A 28 10.59 2.37 -1.27
N THR A 29 10.24 1.55 -0.27
CA THR A 29 9.12 0.59 -0.38
C THR A 29 7.81 1.34 -0.62
N VAL A 30 7.52 2.37 0.18
CA VAL A 30 6.31 3.18 0.03
C VAL A 30 6.25 3.84 -1.35
N SER A 31 7.37 4.40 -1.83
CA SER A 31 7.41 5.05 -3.14
C SER A 31 7.16 4.08 -4.29
N LYS A 32 7.75 2.87 -4.24
CA LYS A 32 7.49 1.84 -5.25
C LYS A 32 6.04 1.36 -5.23
N LEU A 33 5.46 1.15 -4.05
CA LEU A 33 4.04 0.80 -3.89
C LEU A 33 3.14 1.88 -4.48
N TYR A 34 3.37 3.14 -4.11
CA TYR A 34 2.60 4.28 -4.58
C TYR A 34 2.61 4.41 -6.11
N ARG A 35 3.76 4.12 -6.75
CA ARG A 35 3.91 4.16 -8.21
C ARG A 35 3.51 2.87 -8.91
N ASN A 36 2.97 1.88 -8.18
CA ASN A 36 2.66 0.55 -8.69
C ASN A 36 3.86 -0.15 -9.38
N GLN A 37 5.08 0.05 -8.85
CA GLN A 37 6.36 -0.45 -9.40
C GLN A 37 6.92 -1.65 -8.63
N LEU A 38 6.06 -2.44 -7.98
CA LEU A 38 6.49 -3.66 -7.28
C LEU A 38 6.13 -4.89 -8.09
N ASP A 39 7.17 -5.66 -8.45
CA ASP A 39 7.02 -6.96 -9.08
C ASP A 39 6.54 -8.03 -8.09
N ARG A 40 6.73 -7.79 -6.79
CA ARG A 40 6.38 -8.72 -5.71
C ARG A 40 5.84 -7.97 -4.50
N PHE A 41 4.80 -8.53 -3.89
CA PHE A 41 4.25 -8.09 -2.62
C PHE A 41 4.52 -9.18 -1.59
N ASP A 42 5.38 -8.90 -0.63
CA ASP A 42 5.57 -9.81 0.49
C ASP A 42 4.40 -9.69 1.48
N LYS A 43 4.06 -10.81 2.13
CA LYS A 43 2.94 -10.88 3.08
C LYS A 43 3.05 -9.84 4.20
N LYS A 44 4.26 -9.59 4.71
CA LYS A 44 4.48 -8.67 5.84
C LYS A 44 4.15 -7.23 5.46
N THR A 45 4.55 -6.79 4.28
CA THR A 45 4.22 -5.47 3.73
C THR A 45 2.71 -5.32 3.52
N VAL A 46 2.07 -6.32 2.90
CA VAL A 46 0.61 -6.29 2.67
C VAL A 46 -0.16 -6.24 3.98
N THR A 47 0.11 -7.17 4.91
CA THR A 47 -0.57 -7.22 6.21
C THR A 47 -0.41 -5.91 6.97
N LYS A 48 0.81 -5.36 7.02
CA LYS A 48 1.07 -4.09 7.71
C LYS A 48 0.28 -2.91 7.13
N LEU A 49 0.17 -2.83 5.80
CA LEU A 49 -0.62 -1.79 5.14
C LEU A 49 -2.12 -1.99 5.39
N CYS A 50 -2.61 -3.23 5.27
CA CYS A 50 -4.00 -3.56 5.57
C CYS A 50 -4.36 -3.22 7.01
N ASP A 51 -3.50 -3.54 7.98
CA ASP A 51 -3.72 -3.19 9.39
C ASP A 51 -3.76 -1.66 9.59
N TYR A 52 -2.83 -0.93 8.96
CA TYR A 52 -2.73 0.52 9.07
C TYR A 52 -3.94 1.27 8.45
N PHE A 53 -4.49 0.76 7.35
CA PHE A 53 -5.66 1.31 6.68
C PHE A 53 -6.99 0.69 7.15
N GLY A 54 -6.94 -0.32 8.02
CA GLY A 54 -8.12 -1.02 8.52
C GLY A 54 -8.83 -1.88 7.47
N CYS A 55 -8.11 -2.34 6.44
CA CYS A 55 -8.67 -3.15 5.36
C CYS A 55 -9.28 -4.45 5.91
N LYS A 56 -10.47 -4.82 5.43
CA LYS A 56 -11.08 -6.11 5.76
C LYS A 56 -10.65 -7.22 4.80
N SER A 57 -10.16 -6.82 3.62
CA SER A 57 -9.78 -7.72 2.55
C SER A 57 -8.55 -7.21 1.79
N ILE A 58 -7.75 -8.11 1.21
CA ILE A 58 -6.57 -7.75 0.42
C ILE A 58 -6.94 -6.93 -0.83
N ASN A 59 -8.16 -7.10 -1.35
CA ASN A 59 -8.72 -6.44 -2.54
C ASN A 59 -8.87 -4.92 -2.38
N GLU A 60 -8.94 -4.46 -1.13
CA GLU A 60 -8.98 -3.05 -0.79
C GLU A 60 -7.61 -2.39 -1.00
N LEU A 61 -6.52 -3.18 -0.99
CA LEU A 61 -5.16 -2.71 -1.27
C LEU A 61 -4.66 -3.13 -2.65
N LEU A 62 -4.92 -4.37 -3.10
CA LEU A 62 -4.38 -4.95 -4.33
C LEU A 62 -5.47 -5.59 -5.18
N GLU A 63 -5.46 -5.32 -6.48
CA GLU A 63 -6.41 -5.90 -7.43
C GLU A 63 -5.70 -6.62 -8.58
N ILE A 64 -6.12 -7.86 -8.85
CA ILE A 64 -5.66 -8.62 -10.01
C ILE A 64 -6.67 -8.40 -11.13
N VAL A 65 -6.23 -7.74 -12.20
CA VAL A 65 -7.01 -7.57 -13.43
C VAL A 65 -6.58 -8.65 -14.40
N VAL A 66 -7.53 -9.48 -14.82
CA VAL A 66 -7.39 -10.50 -15.85
C VAL A 66 -8.22 -10.08 -17.07
N ASN A 67 -7.72 -10.37 -18.26
CA ASN A 67 -8.43 -10.18 -19.53
C ASN A 67 -9.03 -11.51 -19.99
#